data_AF-A0A966XI34-F1
#
_entry.id   AF-A0A966XI34-F1
#
_cell.length_a   1.000
_cell.length_b   1.000
_cell.length_c   1.000
_cell.angle_alpha   90.00
_cell.angle_beta   90.00
_cell.angle_gamma   90.00
#
_symmetry.space_group_name_H-M   'P 1'
#
loop_
_entity.id
_entity.type
_entity.pdbx_description
1 polymer ?
#
loop_
_entity_poly.entity_id
_entity_poly.type
_entity_poly.pdbx_seq_one_letter_code
_entity_poly.pdbx_strand_id
1 'polypeptide(L)' 'MATSPDVSDLIERLRAVSEDLADRAISILSEAMREGQTKRPANEKAITQARRAVEKAIATLESLR' A
#
# COMPACT_ATOMS: atom_id res chain seq x y z
N MET A 1 8.41 -13.14 -26.56
CA MET A 1 7.17 -13.44 -25.80
C MET A 1 7.44 -13.05 -24.37
N ALA A 2 6.70 -12.10 -23.80
CA ALA A 2 6.77 -11.83 -22.36
C ALA A 2 6.05 -12.99 -21.66
N THR A 3 6.79 -13.82 -20.93
CA THR A 3 6.20 -14.82 -20.03
C THR A 3 5.40 -14.06 -18.98
N SER A 4 4.13 -14.42 -18.78
CA SER A 4 3.34 -13.85 -17.70
C SER A 4 4.07 -14.02 -16.37
N PRO A 5 4.12 -13.00 -15.51
CA PRO A 5 4.81 -13.09 -14.22
C PRO A 5 4.24 -14.25 -13.39
N ASP A 6 5.11 -14.97 -12.68
CA ASP A 6 4.66 -15.99 -11.74
C ASP A 6 3.89 -15.32 -10.57
N VAL A 7 3.03 -16.07 -9.90
CA VAL A 7 2.30 -15.63 -8.70
C VAL A 7 3.27 -15.10 -7.64
N SER A 8 4.46 -15.70 -7.54
CA SER A 8 5.53 -15.24 -6.66
C SER A 8 5.98 -13.81 -6.99
N ASP A 9 6.25 -13.51 -8.26
CA ASP A 9 6.66 -12.17 -8.72
C ASP A 9 5.54 -11.14 -8.47
N LEU A 10 4.29 -11.54 -8.65
CA LEU A 10 3.13 -10.69 -8.38
C LEU A 10 3.04 -10.35 -6.88
N ILE A 11 3.26 -11.32 -5.99
CA ILE A 11 3.27 -11.10 -4.54
C ILE A 11 4.38 -10.12 -4.16
N GLU A 12 5.60 -10.29 -4.68
CA GLU A 12 6.72 -9.39 -4.38
C GLU A 12 6.46 -7.95 -4.82
N ARG A 13 5.91 -7.77 -6.03
CA ARG A 13 5.53 -6.45 -6.52
C ARG A 13 4.43 -5.80 -5.68
N LEU A 14 3.43 -6.57 -5.26
CA LEU A 14 2.39 -6.06 -4.36
C LEU A 14 2.94 -5.69 -2.98
N ARG A 15 3.93 -6.44 -2.47
CA ARG A 15 4.61 -6.10 -1.20
C ARG A 15 5.34 -4.76 -1.31
N ALA A 16 6.08 -4.53 -2.40
CA ALA A 16 6.72 -3.24 -2.66
C ALA A 16 5.70 -2.09 -2.73
N VAL A 17 4.58 -2.29 -3.45
CA VAL A 17 3.49 -1.29 -3.49
C VAL A 17 2.88 -1.04 -2.10
N SER A 18 2.73 -2.08 -1.26
CA SER A 18 2.24 -1.92 0.10
C SER A 18 3.17 -1.06 0.96
N GLU A 19 4.47 -1.25 0.82
CA GLU A 19 5.52 -0.46 1.49
C GLU A 19 5.49 1.01 1.02
N ASP A 20 5.46 1.25 -0.29
CA ASP A 20 5.35 2.60 -0.86
C ASP A 20 4.10 3.34 -0.34
N LEU A 21 2.97 2.64 -0.20
CA LEU A 21 1.74 3.21 0.36
C LEU A 21 1.89 3.50 1.86
N ALA A 22 2.63 2.69 2.61
CA ALA A 22 2.92 2.96 4.02
C ALA A 22 3.77 4.22 4.19
N ASP A 23 4.84 4.34 3.42
CA ASP A 23 5.73 5.51 3.45
C ASP A 23 5.00 6.78 3.02
N ARG A 24 4.11 6.67 2.03
CA ARG A 24 3.28 7.80 1.61
C ARG A 24 2.30 8.21 2.70
N ALA A 25 1.69 7.26 3.42
CA ALA A 25 0.81 7.60 4.54
C ALA A 25 1.57 8.37 5.64
N ILE A 26 2.76 7.90 6.01
CA ILE A 26 3.63 8.57 7.00
C ILE A 26 4.00 9.99 6.54
N SER A 27 4.34 10.15 5.26
CA SER A 27 4.68 11.45 4.69
C SER A 27 3.51 12.43 4.80
N ILE A 28 2.28 12.00 4.45
CA ILE A 28 1.08 12.84 4.55
C ILE A 28 0.77 13.22 6.00
N LEU A 29 0.90 12.28 6.94
CA LEU A 29 0.71 12.59 8.37
C LEU A 29 1.74 13.62 8.84
N SER A 30 3.00 13.46 8.44
CA SER A 30 4.09 14.36 8.81
C SER A 30 3.88 15.77 8.25
N GLU A 31 3.41 15.89 7.01
CA GLU A 31 3.04 17.17 6.39
C GLU A 31 1.88 17.84 7.13
N ALA A 32 0.81 17.10 7.41
CA ALA A 32 -0.35 17.62 8.14
C ALA A 32 0.03 18.11 9.54
N MET A 33 0.93 17.40 10.24
CA MET A 33 1.47 17.84 11.53
C MET A 33 2.25 19.15 11.42
N ARG A 34 3.10 19.30 10.39
CA ARG A 34 3.85 20.55 10.15
C ARG A 34 2.94 21.73 9.83
N GLU A 35 1.80 21.47 9.19
CA GLU A 35 0.78 22.48 8.89
C GLU A 35 -0.16 22.78 10.06
N GLY A 36 0.03 22.14 11.22
CA GLY A 36 -0.81 22.33 12.40
C GLY A 36 -2.22 21.73 12.26
N GLN A 37 -2.43 20.82 11.31
CA GLN A 37 -3.72 20.16 11.15
C GLN A 37 -3.99 19.22 12.34
N THR A 38 -5.20 19.28 12.88
CA THR A 38 -5.63 18.48 14.03
C THR A 38 -6.47 17.27 13.64
N LYS A 39 -6.86 17.16 12.36
CA LYS A 39 -7.65 16.07 11.82
C LYS A 39 -6.82 15.23 10.87
N ARG A 40 -7.09 13.92 10.86
CA ARG A 40 -6.53 12.99 9.89
C ARG A 40 -6.88 13.42 8.45
N PRO A 41 -5.91 13.64 7.56
CA PRO A 41 -6.16 14.02 6.17
C PRO A 41 -6.95 12.95 5.41
N ALA A 42 -7.89 13.38 4.56
CA ALA A 42 -8.74 12.45 3.79
C ALA A 42 -7.93 11.61 2.78
N ASN A 43 -6.91 12.21 2.17
CA ASN A 43 -5.97 11.53 1.28
C ASN A 43 -5.17 10.44 2.02
N GLU A 44 -4.74 10.68 3.24
CA GLU A 44 -4.04 9.66 4.03
C GLU A 44 -4.95 8.48 4.37
N LYS A 45 -6.21 8.75 4.75
CA LYS A 45 -7.22 7.69 4.94
C LYS A 45 -7.37 6.82 3.69
N ALA A 46 -7.44 7.44 2.51
CA ALA A 46 -7.54 6.72 1.24
C ALA A 46 -6.30 5.87 0.95
N ILE A 47 -5.10 6.38 1.22
CA ILE A 47 -3.83 5.63 1.07
C ILE A 47 -3.79 4.42 2.00
N THR A 48 -4.18 4.57 3.28
CA THR A 48 -4.27 3.44 4.21
C THR A 48 -5.29 2.38 3.71
N GLN A 49 -6.42 2.80 3.14
CA GLN A 49 -7.40 1.87 2.57
C GLN A 49 -6.85 1.13 1.36
N ALA A 50 -6.14 1.82 0.46
CA ALA A 50 -5.47 1.22 -0.69
C ALA A 50 -4.45 0.16 -0.24
N ARG A 51 -3.62 0.49 0.77
CA ARG A 51 -2.64 -0.44 1.34
C ARG A 51 -3.30 -1.72 1.86
N ARG A 52 -4.38 -1.60 2.63
CA ARG A 52 -5.14 -2.76 3.13
C ARG A 52 -5.71 -3.62 2.01
N ALA A 53 -6.16 -3.01 0.91
CA ALA A 53 -6.64 -3.75 -0.25
C ALA A 53 -5.50 -4.54 -0.92
N VAL A 54 -4.30 -3.96 -1.01
CA VAL A 54 -3.08 -4.63 -1.51
C VAL A 54 -2.67 -5.78 -0.59
N GLU A 55 -2.64 -5.57 0.72
CA GLU A 55 -2.35 -6.63 1.72
C GLU A 55 -3.34 -7.80 1.60
N LYS A 56 -4.63 -7.51 1.39
CA LYS A 56 -5.65 -8.54 1.16
C LYS A 56 -5.41 -9.32 -0.15
N ALA A 57 -4.98 -8.64 -1.20
CA ALA A 57 -4.64 -9.28 -2.47
C ALA A 57 -3.43 -10.23 -2.29
N ILE A 58 -2.38 -9.79 -1.58
CA ILE A 58 -1.23 -10.62 -1.22
C ILE A 58 -1.68 -11.89 -0.48
N ALA A 59 -2.46 -11.74 0.60
CA ALA A 59 -2.93 -12.87 1.37
C ALA A 59 -3.76 -13.87 0.53
N THR A 60 -4.55 -13.35 -0.41
CA THR A 60 -5.33 -14.19 -1.33
C THR A 60 -4.42 -14.96 -2.28
N LEU A 61 -3.40 -14.32 -2.86
CA LEU A 61 -2.44 -14.98 -3.75
C LEU A 61 -1.56 -15.99 -3.01
N GLU A 62 -1.15 -15.70 -1.77
CA GLU A 62 -0.41 -16.63 -0.93
C GLU A 62 -1.22 -17.88 -0.61
N SER A 63 -2.56 -17.76 -0.50
CA SER A 63 -3.44 -18.91 -0.27
C SER A 63 -3.61 -19.84 -1.48
N LEU A 64 -3.11 -19.45 -2.66
CA LEU A 64 -3.11 -20.29 -3.86
C LEU A 64 -1.93 -21.28 -3.90
N ARG A 65 -1.05 -21.23 -2.89
CA ARG A 65 0.15 -22.07 -2.79
C ARG A 65 -0.10 -23.35 -1.99
#